data_AF-A0A935XTJ7-F1
#
_entry.id   AF-A0A935XTJ7-F1
#
_cell.length_a   1.000
_cell.length_b   1.000
_cell.length_c   1.000
_cell.angle_alpha   90.00
_cell.angle_beta   90.00
_cell.angle_gamma   90.00
#
_symmetry.space_group_name_H-M   'P 1'
#
loop_
_entity.id
_entity.type
_entity.pdbx_description
1 polymer ?
#
loop_
_entity_poly.entity_id
_entity_poly.type
_entity_poly.pdbx_seq_one_letter_code
_entity_poly.pdbx_strand_id
1 'polypeptide(L)'
;MPQQLLIQTSGQDGHSLEINGRRVADNHEQIVAILRSRLGQNHADFLARPAWDAAGTLSWTTHLAGTAQRASALSDEDRQKLEKTAARLVSDIRGLAAQMQAESPATQLVGQMLERAAQVPPGDWLYSVGGKAVTAMWAHSGSAVATGAPVAAAAAAGGSALVSSAAPAAPPSASGLPATAAAAAPGGPDVIDVESRNVSGTAAGAAAAAGGGNKRPWLRWLLWLLLILLLLALLFFGLKRCTGGPDGGSALSGALGDVEKQNKELEDEIARRKSQQSQFQCVPEPPKPPEPPASQPEPPASQPEPPASVPEPPASKPEPPASKPQPPASKPQPPASKPQPPASKPEPPASKPPPPPPPAPVAKCKPHQPGDEPEVVMIVDASGSMNEKFGGGGSRLEAAKRAADAMIRSLPQDVDVGLVDFGACGQVRRDKFYSAGERGALIGEINGLSPKNGTPLADAIRRAGTIASSSADSVMVIVSDGDDSCGGDPCAAARAAKAAKPGLIINVIDLSESAKDRQVLQCIASAGGGRVLSPGDPLDLARKMKEAVAPANCK
;
A
#
# COMPACT_ATOMS: atom_id res chain seq x y z
N MET A 1 -11.78 3.52 -11.56
CA MET A 1 -11.73 4.16 -12.90
C MET A 1 -11.48 3.08 -13.95
N PRO A 2 -12.08 3.16 -15.15
CA PRO A 2 -11.72 2.28 -16.26
C PRO A 2 -10.26 2.50 -16.66
N GLN A 3 -9.54 1.43 -17.00
CA GLN A 3 -8.20 1.51 -17.57
C GLN A 3 -8.30 1.47 -19.10
N GLN A 4 -7.53 2.31 -19.77
CA GLN A 4 -7.45 2.38 -21.22
C GLN A 4 -6.24 1.60 -21.72
N LEU A 5 -6.45 0.69 -22.67
CA LEU A 5 -5.38 -0.03 -23.36
C LEU A 5 -4.63 0.92 -24.30
N LEU A 6 -3.30 0.91 -24.23
CA LEU A 6 -2.41 1.60 -25.17
C LEU A 6 -1.99 0.66 -26.30
N ILE A 7 -1.46 -0.51 -25.93
CA ILE A 7 -0.91 -1.52 -26.84
C ILE A 7 -0.81 -2.88 -26.14
N GLN A 8 -0.87 -3.96 -26.93
CA GLN A 8 -0.44 -5.29 -26.50
C GLN A 8 0.88 -5.65 -27.19
N THR A 9 1.82 -6.18 -26.43
CA THR A 9 3.14 -6.61 -26.89
C THR A 9 3.41 -8.06 -26.47
N SER A 10 4.33 -8.70 -27.15
CA SER A 10 4.79 -10.07 -26.90
C SER A 10 6.22 -10.07 -26.34
N GLY A 11 6.72 -11.24 -25.91
CA GLY A 11 8.13 -11.41 -25.56
C GLY A 11 9.11 -11.28 -26.74
N GLN A 12 8.63 -11.08 -27.97
CA GLN A 12 9.46 -10.80 -29.16
C GLN A 12 9.73 -9.30 -29.35
N ASP A 13 8.87 -8.42 -28.80
CA ASP A 13 8.98 -6.96 -28.94
C ASP A 13 10.08 -6.35 -28.04
N GLY A 14 10.64 -7.14 -27.12
CA GLY A 14 11.75 -6.76 -26.26
C GLY A 14 12.01 -7.75 -25.14
N HIS A 15 13.26 -7.81 -24.67
CA HIS A 15 13.66 -8.57 -23.48
C HIS A 15 13.31 -7.78 -22.22
N SER A 16 12.48 -8.33 -21.34
CA SER A 16 12.21 -7.72 -20.02
C SER A 16 13.50 -7.68 -19.18
N LEU A 17 13.77 -6.53 -18.56
CA LEU A 17 14.87 -6.36 -17.62
C LEU A 17 14.49 -6.95 -16.27
N GLU A 18 15.43 -7.65 -15.64
CA GLU A 18 15.21 -8.37 -14.37
C GLU A 18 16.19 -7.98 -13.27
N ILE A 19 15.71 -7.99 -12.02
CA ILE A 19 16.52 -7.91 -10.81
C ILE A 19 16.23 -9.16 -9.99
N ASN A 20 17.29 -9.90 -9.60
CA ASN A 20 17.20 -11.13 -8.80
C ASN A 20 16.20 -12.16 -9.37
N GLY A 21 16.15 -12.32 -10.70
CA GLY A 21 15.24 -13.25 -11.39
C GLY A 21 13.77 -12.82 -11.39
N ARG A 22 13.48 -11.54 -11.15
CA ARG A 22 12.14 -10.96 -11.27
C ARG A 22 12.16 -9.80 -12.26
N ARG A 23 11.18 -9.77 -13.18
CA ARG A 23 10.98 -8.68 -14.13
C ARG A 23 10.70 -7.37 -13.39
N VAL A 24 11.40 -6.31 -13.77
CA VAL A 24 11.25 -4.98 -13.16
C VAL A 24 9.86 -4.40 -13.48
N ALA A 25 9.32 -4.69 -14.66
CA ALA A 25 7.95 -4.33 -15.06
C ALA A 25 6.88 -4.81 -14.05
N ASP A 26 7.01 -6.03 -13.52
CA ASP A 26 6.06 -6.62 -12.58
C ASP A 26 6.01 -5.91 -11.22
N ASN A 27 6.96 -4.99 -10.94
CA ASN A 27 7.02 -4.16 -9.74
C ASN A 27 6.48 -2.73 -9.99
N HIS A 28 5.67 -2.52 -11.04
CA HIS A 28 5.10 -1.22 -11.45
C HIS A 28 4.54 -0.41 -10.27
N GLU A 29 3.67 -1.00 -9.44
CA GLU A 29 3.04 -0.28 -8.31
C GLU A 29 4.08 0.25 -7.31
N GLN A 30 5.13 -0.51 -7.02
CA GLN A 30 6.22 -0.07 -6.13
C GLN A 30 7.02 1.07 -6.78
N ILE A 31 7.35 0.93 -8.07
CA ILE A 31 8.08 1.94 -8.84
C ILE A 31 7.29 3.25 -8.88
N VAL A 32 6.01 3.23 -9.32
CA VAL A 32 5.21 4.46 -9.43
C VAL A 32 4.87 5.06 -8.07
N ALA A 33 4.80 4.28 -6.99
CA ALA A 33 4.69 4.82 -5.63
C ALA A 33 5.95 5.62 -5.23
N ILE A 34 7.15 5.10 -5.53
CA ILE A 34 8.41 5.82 -5.30
C ILE A 34 8.49 7.08 -6.17
N LEU A 35 8.16 6.98 -7.46
CA LEU A 35 8.16 8.13 -8.37
C LEU A 35 7.15 9.20 -7.93
N ARG A 36 5.93 8.81 -7.53
CA ARG A 36 4.92 9.73 -6.99
C ARG A 36 5.41 10.46 -5.74
N SER A 37 6.05 9.73 -4.83
CA SER A 37 6.55 10.25 -3.55
C SER A 37 7.76 11.19 -3.71
N ARG A 38 8.66 10.89 -4.65
CA ARG A 38 9.96 11.57 -4.77
C ARG A 38 10.03 12.61 -5.90
N LEU A 39 9.28 12.42 -6.98
CA LEU A 39 9.29 13.29 -8.18
C LEU A 39 7.90 13.87 -8.53
N GLY A 40 6.83 13.22 -8.06
CA GLY A 40 5.45 13.69 -8.19
C GLY A 40 4.60 12.85 -9.15
N GLN A 41 3.31 13.17 -9.21
CA GLN A 41 2.32 12.37 -9.94
C GLN A 41 2.64 12.25 -11.45
N ASN A 42 3.21 13.26 -12.10
CA ASN A 42 3.52 13.20 -13.53
C ASN A 42 4.55 12.11 -13.87
N HIS A 43 5.53 11.83 -13.00
CA HIS A 43 6.49 10.73 -13.20
C HIS A 43 5.88 9.36 -12.90
N ALA A 44 4.89 9.30 -12.01
CA ALA A 44 4.10 8.09 -11.75
C ALA A 44 3.14 7.75 -12.90
N ASP A 45 2.50 8.76 -13.48
CA ASP A 45 1.61 8.65 -14.65
C ASP A 45 2.37 8.27 -15.93
N PHE A 46 3.67 8.60 -16.00
CA PHE A 46 4.52 8.38 -17.17
C PHE A 46 4.71 6.90 -17.51
N LEU A 47 4.73 6.01 -16.51
CA LEU A 47 4.93 4.57 -16.75
C LEU A 47 3.58 3.86 -16.90
N ALA A 48 3.28 3.37 -18.10
CA ALA A 48 2.09 2.57 -18.36
C ALA A 48 2.06 1.32 -17.48
N ARG A 49 0.89 0.90 -16.99
CA ARG A 49 0.76 -0.32 -16.19
C ARG A 49 0.92 -1.56 -17.09
N PRO A 50 1.86 -2.48 -16.78
CA PRO A 50 1.95 -3.78 -17.42
C PRO A 50 0.91 -4.74 -16.82
N ALA A 51 0.23 -5.50 -17.68
CA ALA A 51 -0.68 -6.57 -17.30
C ALA A 51 -0.49 -7.79 -18.22
N TRP A 52 -0.01 -8.90 -17.66
CA TRP A 52 0.14 -10.16 -18.38
C TRP A 52 -1.19 -10.92 -18.44
N ASP A 53 -1.54 -11.44 -19.61
CA ASP A 53 -2.64 -12.40 -19.74
C ASP A 53 -2.15 -13.86 -19.55
N ALA A 54 -3.09 -14.81 -19.57
CA ALA A 54 -2.80 -16.24 -19.43
C ALA A 54 -2.06 -16.86 -20.63
N ALA A 55 -2.00 -16.18 -21.77
CA ALA A 55 -1.24 -16.59 -22.95
C ALA A 55 0.20 -16.02 -22.96
N GLY A 56 0.55 -15.16 -22.00
CA GLY A 56 1.84 -14.48 -21.93
C GLY A 56 1.91 -13.20 -22.77
N THR A 57 0.78 -12.68 -23.25
CA THR A 57 0.72 -11.35 -23.89
C THR A 57 0.80 -10.27 -22.82
N LEU A 58 1.60 -9.24 -23.08
CA LEU A 58 1.76 -8.09 -22.20
C LEU A 58 0.88 -6.93 -22.68
N SER A 59 -0.17 -6.62 -21.93
CA SER A 59 -1.02 -5.46 -22.17
C SER A 59 -0.50 -4.25 -21.41
N TRP A 60 -0.31 -3.11 -22.08
CA TRP A 60 0.09 -1.85 -21.48
C TRP A 60 -1.13 -0.93 -21.36
N THR A 61 -1.51 -0.56 -20.14
CA THR A 61 -2.68 0.28 -19.88
C THR A 61 -2.32 1.59 -19.18
N THR A 62 -3.21 2.58 -19.28
CA THR A 62 -3.16 3.80 -18.46
C THR A 62 -4.48 4.04 -17.76
N HIS A 63 -4.44 4.87 -16.72
CA HIS A 63 -5.62 5.34 -15.98
C HIS A 63 -5.97 6.81 -16.30
N LEU A 64 -5.13 7.49 -17.11
CA LEU A 64 -5.37 8.84 -17.56
C LEU A 64 -6.59 8.91 -18.50
N ALA A 65 -7.38 9.96 -18.39
CA ALA A 65 -8.50 10.21 -19.27
C ALA A 65 -8.06 10.94 -20.56
N GLY A 66 -8.68 10.57 -21.68
CA GLY A 66 -8.47 11.19 -23.00
C GLY A 66 -8.05 10.16 -24.05
N THR A 67 -8.21 10.51 -25.33
CA THR A 67 -7.78 9.63 -26.42
C THR A 67 -6.27 9.42 -26.38
N ALA A 68 -5.83 8.17 -26.42
CA ALA A 68 -4.41 7.84 -26.50
C ALA A 68 -3.95 7.94 -27.96
N GLN A 69 -2.95 8.77 -28.22
CA GLN A 69 -2.32 8.93 -29.53
C GLN A 69 -0.83 8.62 -29.39
N ARG A 70 -0.27 7.84 -30.32
CA ARG A 70 1.18 7.61 -30.38
C ARG A 70 1.89 8.91 -30.72
N ALA A 71 3.11 9.09 -30.22
CA ALA A 71 3.93 10.26 -30.53
C ALA A 71 4.13 10.44 -32.05
N SER A 72 4.31 9.33 -32.79
CA SER A 72 4.39 9.32 -34.27
C SER A 72 3.16 9.84 -35.00
N ALA A 73 1.99 9.87 -34.36
CA ALA A 73 0.71 10.28 -34.94
C ALA A 73 0.30 11.73 -34.57
N LEU A 74 1.16 12.46 -33.86
CA LEU A 74 0.97 13.86 -33.50
C LEU A 74 1.56 14.80 -34.58
N SER A 75 1.25 16.10 -34.46
CA SER A 75 1.98 17.13 -35.21
C SER A 75 3.46 17.12 -34.83
N ASP A 76 4.36 17.57 -35.70
CA ASP A 76 5.79 17.62 -35.38
C ASP A 76 6.11 18.50 -34.17
N GLU A 77 5.34 19.57 -33.95
CA GLU A 77 5.48 20.45 -32.78
C GLU A 77 5.05 19.76 -31.48
N ASP A 78 3.85 19.15 -31.48
CA ASP A 78 3.33 18.42 -30.31
C ASP A 78 4.18 17.20 -29.98
N ARG A 79 4.65 16.49 -31.01
CA ARG A 79 5.57 15.35 -30.89
C ARG A 79 6.88 15.77 -30.24
N GLN A 80 7.56 16.81 -30.74
CA GLN A 80 8.79 17.33 -30.14
C GLN A 80 8.60 17.80 -28.69
N LYS A 81 7.46 18.44 -28.39
CA LYS A 81 7.10 18.88 -27.03
C LYS A 81 6.87 17.70 -26.08
N LEU A 82 6.22 16.64 -26.56
CA LEU A 82 5.98 15.40 -25.82
C LEU A 82 7.30 14.64 -25.58
N GLU A 83 8.13 14.48 -26.61
CA GLU A 83 9.46 13.86 -26.55
C GLU A 83 10.37 14.59 -25.55
N LYS A 84 10.39 15.93 -25.58
CA LYS A 84 11.14 16.77 -24.62
C LYS A 84 10.65 16.58 -23.19
N THR A 85 9.33 16.46 -23.00
CA THR A 85 8.74 16.14 -21.68
C THR A 85 9.14 14.74 -21.22
N ALA A 86 9.03 13.72 -22.08
CA ALA A 86 9.43 12.36 -21.78
C ALA A 86 10.93 12.24 -21.43
N ALA A 87 11.80 12.91 -22.19
CA ALA A 87 13.23 12.96 -21.93
C ALA A 87 13.55 13.56 -20.54
N ARG A 88 12.84 14.62 -20.14
CA ARG A 88 12.96 15.20 -18.79
C ARG A 88 12.50 14.22 -17.71
N LEU A 89 11.33 13.61 -17.86
CA LEU A 89 10.80 12.64 -16.89
C LEU A 89 11.77 11.46 -16.70
N VAL A 90 12.33 10.91 -17.79
CA VAL A 90 13.35 9.85 -17.76
C VAL A 90 14.63 10.32 -17.08
N SER A 91 15.09 11.54 -17.36
CA SER A 91 16.28 12.11 -16.71
C SER A 91 16.10 12.26 -15.19
N ASP A 92 14.93 12.74 -14.75
CA ASP A 92 14.62 12.88 -13.33
C ASP A 92 14.58 11.50 -12.61
N ILE A 93 14.03 10.47 -13.27
CA ILE A 93 14.00 9.09 -12.74
C ILE A 93 15.42 8.54 -12.57
N ARG A 94 16.32 8.73 -13.55
CA ARG A 94 17.73 8.32 -13.45
C ARG A 94 18.50 9.10 -12.39
N GLY A 95 18.20 10.40 -12.23
CA GLY A 95 18.75 11.22 -11.15
C GLY A 95 18.41 10.66 -9.76
N LEU A 96 17.13 10.31 -9.54
CA LEU A 96 16.68 9.64 -8.32
C LEU A 96 17.32 8.24 -8.17
N ALA A 97 17.41 7.48 -9.26
CA ALA A 97 18.04 6.15 -9.26
C ALA A 97 19.50 6.19 -8.80
N ALA A 98 20.26 7.19 -9.29
CA ALA A 98 21.65 7.41 -8.89
C ALA A 98 21.77 7.88 -7.42
N GLN A 99 20.89 8.79 -6.98
CA GLN A 99 20.85 9.23 -5.58
C GLN A 99 20.60 8.04 -4.63
N MET A 100 19.62 7.19 -4.91
CA MET A 100 19.30 6.03 -4.08
C MET A 100 20.40 4.95 -4.09
N GLN A 101 21.19 4.85 -5.16
CA GLN A 101 22.37 3.97 -5.21
C GLN A 101 23.55 4.51 -4.38
N ALA A 102 23.66 5.82 -4.21
CA ALA A 102 24.71 6.46 -3.42
C ALA A 102 24.38 6.57 -1.91
N GLU A 103 23.09 6.55 -1.55
CA GLU A 103 22.62 6.81 -0.18
C GLU A 103 22.92 5.66 0.82
N SER A 104 22.62 4.41 0.45
CA SER A 104 22.92 3.24 1.31
C SER A 104 22.84 1.90 0.55
N PRO A 105 23.47 0.82 1.05
CA PRO A 105 23.30 -0.52 0.48
C PRO A 105 21.83 -1.01 0.47
N ALA A 106 21.01 -0.55 1.42
CA ALA A 106 19.59 -0.89 1.49
C ALA A 106 18.76 -0.21 0.39
N THR A 107 19.11 1.03 0.02
CA THR A 107 18.44 1.78 -1.06
C THR A 107 19.00 1.46 -2.45
N GLN A 108 20.18 0.83 -2.53
CA GLN A 108 20.85 0.46 -3.79
C GLN A 108 20.01 -0.48 -4.67
N LEU A 109 19.22 -1.38 -4.08
CA LEU A 109 18.30 -2.25 -4.83
C LEU A 109 17.17 -1.44 -5.50
N VAL A 110 16.64 -0.45 -4.78
CA VAL A 110 15.58 0.43 -5.28
C VAL A 110 16.11 1.33 -6.40
N GLY A 111 17.31 1.89 -6.23
CA GLY A 111 17.93 2.69 -7.29
C GLY A 111 18.22 1.87 -8.55
N GLN A 112 18.66 0.61 -8.45
CA GLN A 112 18.78 -0.28 -9.61
C GLN A 112 17.42 -0.57 -10.28
N MET A 113 16.34 -0.69 -9.51
CA MET A 113 14.99 -0.88 -10.03
C MET A 113 14.52 0.35 -10.82
N LEU A 114 14.76 1.57 -10.31
CA LEU A 114 14.45 2.82 -11.00
C LEU A 114 15.29 3.01 -12.27
N GLU A 115 16.59 2.67 -12.24
CA GLU A 115 17.48 2.77 -13.40
C GLU A 115 17.04 1.86 -14.55
N ARG A 116 16.56 0.65 -14.23
CA ARG A 116 15.95 -0.26 -15.21
C ARG A 116 14.57 0.20 -15.64
N ALA A 117 13.77 0.79 -14.74
CA ALA A 117 12.48 1.36 -15.11
C ALA A 117 12.62 2.52 -16.11
N ALA A 118 13.71 3.28 -16.05
CA ALA A 118 14.06 4.34 -16.99
C ALA A 118 14.62 3.84 -18.34
N GLN A 119 14.61 2.53 -18.62
CA GLN A 119 15.01 1.96 -19.91
C GLN A 119 13.79 1.55 -20.72
N VAL A 120 13.75 1.98 -21.98
CA VAL A 120 12.74 1.67 -22.98
C VAL A 120 13.52 1.25 -24.24
N PRO A 121 13.16 0.14 -24.93
CA PRO A 121 13.83 -0.24 -26.16
C PRO A 121 13.51 0.75 -27.29
N PRO A 122 14.32 0.83 -28.36
CA PRO A 122 14.00 1.66 -29.51
C PRO A 122 12.64 1.29 -30.12
N GLY A 123 11.84 2.29 -30.48
CA GLY A 123 10.52 2.11 -31.10
C GLY A 123 9.52 3.19 -30.69
N ASP A 124 8.32 3.12 -31.26
CA ASP A 124 7.23 4.07 -31.03
C ASP A 124 6.34 3.64 -29.84
N TRP A 125 6.93 3.77 -28.65
CA TRP A 125 6.34 3.36 -27.37
C TRP A 125 5.80 4.54 -26.53
N LEU A 126 5.94 5.77 -27.02
CA LEU A 126 5.50 6.99 -26.35
C LEU A 126 4.10 7.40 -26.83
N TYR A 127 3.23 7.73 -25.88
CA TYR A 127 1.84 8.12 -26.11
C TYR A 127 1.55 9.48 -25.46
N SER A 128 0.73 10.29 -26.11
CA SER A 128 0.00 11.41 -25.50
C SER A 128 -1.36 10.92 -25.07
N VAL A 129 -1.72 11.15 -23.80
CA VAL A 129 -3.04 10.84 -23.25
C VAL A 129 -3.53 12.07 -22.49
N GLY A 130 -4.51 12.79 -23.04
CA GLY A 130 -4.94 14.08 -22.50
C GLY A 130 -3.83 15.12 -22.45
N GLY A 131 -2.83 15.06 -23.35
CA GLY A 131 -1.66 15.95 -23.36
C GLY A 131 -0.53 15.56 -22.39
N LYS A 132 -0.68 14.49 -21.61
CA LYS A 132 0.39 13.92 -20.76
C LYS A 132 1.16 12.84 -21.51
N ALA A 133 2.47 12.78 -21.30
CA ALA A 133 3.34 11.71 -21.79
C ALA A 133 3.14 10.42 -20.99
N VAL A 134 2.99 9.29 -21.70
CA VAL A 134 2.96 7.93 -21.12
C VAL A 134 3.80 7.01 -22.00
N THR A 135 4.71 6.22 -21.43
CA THR A 135 5.51 5.23 -22.15
C THR A 135 5.03 3.81 -21.86
N ALA A 136 4.85 3.01 -22.92
CA ALA A 136 4.85 1.56 -22.86
C ALA A 136 6.30 1.02 -22.94
N MET A 137 6.46 -0.31 -22.87
CA MET A 137 7.75 -1.01 -23.02
C MET A 137 8.90 -0.53 -22.13
N TRP A 138 8.59 0.17 -21.02
CA TRP A 138 9.59 0.49 -20.01
C TRP A 138 10.03 -0.78 -19.27
N ALA A 139 11.23 -0.74 -18.67
CA ALA A 139 11.93 -1.91 -18.15
C ALA A 139 12.15 -3.04 -19.17
N HIS A 140 12.32 -2.70 -20.46
CA HIS A 140 12.73 -3.65 -21.51
C HIS A 140 13.98 -3.14 -22.25
N SER A 141 14.74 -4.08 -22.83
CA SER A 141 15.83 -3.82 -23.78
C SER A 141 15.62 -4.64 -25.06
N GLY A 142 16.17 -4.18 -26.18
CA GLY A 142 15.96 -4.86 -27.46
C GLY A 142 16.59 -4.13 -28.63
N SER A 143 16.62 -4.81 -29.78
CA SER A 143 16.98 -4.21 -31.07
C SER A 143 15.70 -3.83 -31.83
N ALA A 144 15.76 -2.79 -32.65
CA ALA A 144 14.58 -2.09 -33.17
C ALA A 144 13.78 -2.89 -34.22
N VAL A 145 12.74 -3.62 -33.80
CA VAL A 145 11.64 -4.06 -34.68
C VAL A 145 10.33 -3.98 -33.89
N ALA A 146 9.43 -3.08 -34.27
CA ALA A 146 8.14 -2.90 -33.62
C ALA A 146 6.99 -3.00 -34.63
N THR A 147 6.11 -3.99 -34.48
CA THR A 147 4.88 -4.13 -35.30
C THR A 147 3.70 -4.57 -34.43
N GLY A 148 3.33 -3.75 -33.44
CA GLY A 148 2.11 -3.91 -32.65
C GLY A 148 1.03 -2.90 -33.07
N ALA A 149 -0.08 -3.37 -33.63
CA ALA A 149 -1.17 -2.52 -34.11
C ALA A 149 -1.96 -1.82 -32.96
N PRO A 150 -2.37 -0.55 -33.11
CA PRO A 150 -3.21 0.13 -32.12
C PRO A 150 -4.67 -0.33 -32.19
N VAL A 151 -5.34 -0.40 -31.03
CA VAL A 151 -6.78 -0.68 -30.94
C VAL A 151 -7.56 0.64 -30.94
N ALA A 152 -8.48 0.81 -31.89
CA ALA A 152 -9.30 2.02 -31.99
C ALA A 152 -10.41 2.06 -30.90
N ALA A 153 -10.61 3.23 -30.29
CA ALA A 153 -11.60 3.42 -29.23
C ALA A 153 -13.02 3.55 -29.78
N ALA A 154 -13.96 2.74 -29.26
CA ALA A 154 -15.38 2.84 -29.58
C ALA A 154 -16.05 3.92 -28.71
N ALA A 155 -16.52 5.00 -29.33
CA ALA A 155 -17.34 6.02 -28.69
C ALA A 155 -18.82 5.80 -29.00
N ALA A 156 -19.69 5.90 -27.99
CA ALA A 156 -21.13 5.80 -28.14
C ALA A 156 -21.76 7.18 -28.36
N ALA A 157 -22.42 7.37 -29.51
CA ALA A 157 -23.41 8.42 -29.72
C ALA A 157 -24.42 7.92 -30.78
N GLY A 158 -25.72 8.00 -30.47
CA GLY A 158 -26.79 7.63 -31.40
C GLY A 158 -27.16 8.79 -32.32
N GLY A 159 -27.65 8.48 -33.53
CA GLY A 159 -28.18 9.47 -34.47
C GLY A 159 -28.32 8.92 -35.88
N SER A 160 -29.54 8.58 -36.29
CA SER A 160 -29.83 8.15 -37.67
C SER A 160 -29.76 9.31 -38.66
N ALA A 161 -29.07 9.11 -39.79
CA ALA A 161 -29.48 9.66 -41.08
C ALA A 161 -28.82 8.89 -42.23
N LEU A 162 -29.57 8.77 -43.34
CA LEU A 162 -29.16 8.15 -44.60
C LEU A 162 -28.21 9.06 -45.39
N VAL A 163 -27.35 8.51 -46.26
CA VAL A 163 -27.26 8.85 -47.70
C VAL A 163 -26.40 7.79 -48.43
N SER A 164 -26.67 7.61 -49.72
CA SER A 164 -26.14 6.56 -50.62
C SER A 164 -24.94 7.02 -51.48
N SER A 165 -24.43 6.11 -52.31
CA SER A 165 -23.53 6.33 -53.48
C SER A 165 -22.02 6.53 -53.19
N ALA A 166 -21.07 5.97 -53.94
CA ALA A 166 -21.03 4.82 -54.86
C ALA A 166 -19.55 4.49 -55.18
N ALA A 167 -19.25 3.26 -55.63
CA ALA A 167 -17.95 2.88 -56.19
C ALA A 167 -18.15 2.06 -57.49
N PRO A 168 -17.35 2.27 -58.55
CA PRO A 168 -17.61 1.67 -59.87
C PRO A 168 -16.81 0.38 -60.19
N ALA A 169 -17.48 -0.50 -60.93
CA ALA A 169 -16.99 -1.36 -62.03
C ALA A 169 -15.84 -2.39 -61.83
N ALA A 170 -16.20 -3.66 -62.07
CA ALA A 170 -15.34 -4.78 -62.53
C ALA A 170 -15.33 -4.80 -64.10
N PRO A 171 -15.07 -5.90 -64.89
CA PRO A 171 -14.73 -7.32 -64.62
C PRO A 171 -13.66 -7.88 -65.64
N PRO A 172 -13.72 -9.10 -66.28
CA PRO A 172 -14.26 -10.43 -65.93
C PRO A 172 -13.30 -11.65 -66.20
N SER A 173 -13.66 -12.86 -65.70
CA SER A 173 -13.65 -14.21 -66.37
C SER A 173 -13.38 -15.36 -65.36
N ALA A 174 -13.92 -16.59 -65.45
CA ALA A 174 -15.10 -17.16 -66.13
C ALA A 174 -15.41 -18.59 -65.59
N SER A 175 -16.69 -19.02 -65.60
CA SER A 175 -17.26 -20.41 -65.67
C SER A 175 -16.79 -21.56 -64.73
N GLY A 176 -17.62 -22.48 -64.21
CA GLY A 176 -19.05 -22.77 -64.45
C GLY A 176 -19.68 -23.84 -63.50
N LEU A 177 -20.98 -24.15 -63.73
CA LEU A 177 -21.92 -25.02 -62.97
C LEU A 177 -21.98 -26.48 -63.53
N PRO A 178 -22.90 -27.45 -63.15
CA PRO A 178 -24.09 -27.45 -62.24
C PRO A 178 -24.15 -28.59 -61.16
N ALA A 179 -24.92 -28.51 -60.05
CA ALA A 179 -26.33 -28.94 -59.76
C ALA A 179 -26.59 -30.48 -59.75
N THR A 180 -27.52 -31.12 -58.99
CA THR A 180 -28.82 -30.77 -58.35
C THR A 180 -29.21 -31.68 -57.14
N ALA A 181 -29.98 -31.15 -56.16
CA ALA A 181 -31.27 -31.63 -55.53
C ALA A 181 -31.53 -33.11 -55.09
N ALA A 182 -32.43 -33.47 -54.16
CA ALA A 182 -33.13 -32.79 -53.04
C ALA A 182 -33.97 -33.78 -52.16
N ALA A 183 -34.25 -33.40 -50.89
CA ALA A 183 -35.42 -33.69 -50.01
C ALA A 183 -36.05 -35.11 -49.83
N ALA A 184 -36.38 -35.50 -48.58
CA ALA A 184 -37.77 -35.49 -48.03
C ALA A 184 -38.02 -36.33 -46.73
N ALA A 185 -38.42 -35.63 -45.64
CA ALA A 185 -39.58 -35.91 -44.74
C ALA A 185 -39.71 -37.23 -43.89
N PRO A 186 -40.65 -37.30 -42.90
CA PRO A 186 -40.37 -37.93 -41.58
C PRO A 186 -41.39 -38.97 -41.06
N GLY A 187 -41.11 -39.56 -39.87
CA GLY A 187 -42.09 -40.27 -39.03
C GLY A 187 -41.47 -41.13 -37.90
N GLY A 188 -42.07 -41.13 -36.71
CA GLY A 188 -41.88 -42.16 -35.65
C GLY A 188 -43.25 -42.72 -35.25
N PRO A 189 -43.47 -43.32 -34.05
CA PRO A 189 -42.53 -43.79 -33.01
C PRO A 189 -42.74 -45.29 -32.64
N ASP A 190 -42.02 -45.86 -31.66
CA ASP A 190 -42.54 -46.64 -30.50
C ASP A 190 -41.52 -47.55 -29.76
N VAL A 191 -41.97 -47.99 -28.57
CA VAL A 191 -41.32 -48.44 -27.31
C VAL A 191 -40.89 -49.94 -27.28
N ILE A 192 -40.37 -50.38 -26.11
CA ILE A 192 -40.12 -51.76 -25.59
C ILE A 192 -38.65 -52.24 -25.81
N ASP A 193 -37.73 -52.31 -24.83
CA ASP A 193 -37.64 -52.98 -23.50
C ASP A 193 -37.10 -54.45 -23.58
N VAL A 194 -36.54 -54.96 -22.46
CA VAL A 194 -36.23 -56.37 -22.11
C VAL A 194 -34.81 -56.92 -22.40
N GLU A 195 -33.95 -56.80 -21.38
CA GLU A 195 -33.42 -57.92 -20.56
C GLU A 195 -32.32 -58.90 -21.11
N SER A 196 -31.14 -58.83 -20.46
CA SER A 196 -30.28 -59.95 -20.01
C SER A 196 -29.60 -60.98 -20.94
N ARG A 197 -28.33 -61.26 -20.55
CA ARG A 197 -27.61 -62.58 -20.55
C ARG A 197 -27.20 -63.18 -21.92
N ASN A 198 -26.20 -64.06 -22.03
CA ASN A 198 -25.00 -64.41 -21.24
C ASN A 198 -24.21 -65.48 -22.06
N VAL A 199 -22.91 -65.72 -21.78
CA VAL A 199 -22.08 -66.86 -22.25
C VAL A 199 -21.90 -67.02 -23.80
N SER A 200 -20.92 -67.72 -24.40
CA SER A 200 -19.75 -68.53 -23.96
C SER A 200 -18.61 -68.51 -25.00
N GLY A 201 -17.36 -68.74 -24.55
CA GLY A 201 -16.29 -69.44 -25.31
C GLY A 201 -15.66 -68.69 -26.51
N THR A 202 -14.49 -69.06 -27.06
CA THR A 202 -13.47 -70.11 -26.79
C THR A 202 -12.30 -69.85 -27.77
N ALA A 203 -11.00 -70.14 -27.56
CA ALA A 203 -10.22 -70.70 -26.44
C ALA A 203 -8.70 -70.39 -26.66
N ALA A 204 -7.79 -71.22 -26.12
CA ALA A 204 -6.32 -71.27 -26.29
C ALA A 204 -5.46 -70.19 -25.56
N GLY A 205 -4.41 -70.55 -24.81
CA GLY A 205 -3.98 -71.89 -24.40
C GLY A 205 -2.71 -71.91 -23.50
N ALA A 206 -2.53 -73.00 -22.74
CA ALA A 206 -1.33 -73.47 -22.00
C ALA A 206 -0.61 -72.47 -21.03
N ALA A 207 -0.64 -72.65 -19.70
CA ALA A 207 0.08 -73.65 -18.88
C ALA A 207 1.61 -73.41 -18.80
N ALA A 208 2.34 -73.54 -17.68
CA ALA A 208 2.04 -74.00 -16.30
C ALA A 208 3.15 -73.45 -15.34
N ALA A 209 3.22 -73.64 -14.00
CA ALA A 209 2.38 -74.24 -12.95
C ALA A 209 2.84 -73.73 -11.55
N ALA A 210 2.09 -74.09 -10.48
CA ALA A 210 2.41 -73.93 -9.04
C ALA A 210 2.50 -72.50 -8.47
N GLY A 211 2.09 -72.21 -7.23
CA GLY A 211 1.40 -73.04 -6.24
C GLY A 211 1.50 -72.46 -4.82
N GLY A 212 0.49 -72.67 -3.97
CA GLY A 212 0.64 -72.61 -2.51
C GLY A 212 0.21 -71.33 -1.77
N GLY A 213 -0.94 -71.42 -1.10
CA GLY A 213 -1.03 -71.10 0.34
C GLY A 213 -1.24 -69.65 0.78
N ASN A 214 -2.48 -69.33 1.15
CA ASN A 214 -2.83 -68.16 1.96
C ASN A 214 -2.17 -68.22 3.37
N LYS A 215 -0.96 -67.65 3.51
CA LYS A 215 -0.18 -67.52 4.76
C LYS A 215 0.69 -66.25 4.64
N ARG A 216 0.71 -65.24 5.52
CA ARG A 216 0.07 -65.03 6.83
C ARG A 216 -0.27 -63.52 6.98
N PRO A 217 -1.49 -63.10 7.39
CA PRO A 217 -1.84 -61.67 7.50
C PRO A 217 -0.98 -60.92 8.53
N TRP A 218 -0.45 -61.63 9.54
CA TRP A 218 0.49 -61.10 10.54
C TRP A 218 1.74 -60.47 9.92
N LEU A 219 2.19 -60.90 8.74
CA LEU A 219 3.43 -60.42 8.14
C LEU A 219 3.29 -58.99 7.59
N ARG A 220 2.06 -58.62 7.17
CA ARG A 220 1.73 -57.25 6.76
C ARG A 220 1.67 -56.32 7.99
N TRP A 221 1.12 -56.80 9.11
CA TRP A 221 1.15 -56.09 10.40
C TRP A 221 2.58 -55.92 10.93
N LEU A 222 3.43 -56.94 10.81
CA LEU A 222 4.85 -56.88 11.18
C LEU A 222 5.59 -55.81 10.35
N LEU A 223 5.35 -55.77 9.03
CA LEU A 223 5.89 -54.73 8.13
C LEU A 223 5.45 -53.31 8.51
N TRP A 224 4.17 -53.11 8.82
CA TRP A 224 3.66 -51.81 9.30
C TRP A 224 4.27 -51.40 10.63
N LEU A 225 4.42 -52.33 11.59
CA LEU A 225 5.05 -52.06 12.88
C LEU A 225 6.54 -51.72 12.74
N LEU A 226 7.25 -52.38 11.82
CA LEU A 226 8.66 -52.11 11.51
C LEU A 226 8.83 -50.73 10.83
N LEU A 227 7.90 -50.34 9.95
CA LEU A 227 7.85 -49.00 9.35
C LEU A 227 7.64 -47.90 10.40
N ILE A 228 6.72 -48.12 11.35
CA ILE A 228 6.45 -47.18 12.45
C ILE A 228 7.67 -47.05 13.38
N LEU A 229 8.34 -48.17 13.71
CA LEU A 229 9.59 -48.15 14.47
C LEU A 229 10.72 -47.42 13.73
N LEU A 230 10.83 -47.57 12.42
CA LEU A 230 11.79 -46.82 11.59
C LEU A 230 11.52 -45.31 11.64
N LEU A 231 10.25 -44.90 11.49
CA LEU A 231 9.85 -43.49 11.58
C LEU A 231 10.13 -42.90 12.97
N LEU A 232 9.79 -43.63 14.04
CA LEU A 232 10.10 -43.20 15.42
C LEU A 232 11.61 -43.12 15.66
N ALA A 233 12.41 -44.05 15.13
CA ALA A 233 13.86 -43.98 15.20
C ALA A 233 14.41 -42.75 14.46
N LEU A 234 13.94 -42.48 13.23
CA LEU A 234 14.34 -41.28 12.48
C LEU A 234 13.95 -39.99 13.20
N LEU A 235 12.78 -39.94 13.83
CA LEU A 235 12.31 -38.80 14.62
C LEU A 235 13.17 -38.60 15.89
N PHE A 236 13.51 -39.69 16.60
CA PHE A 236 14.38 -39.66 17.77
C PHE A 236 15.83 -39.27 17.44
N PHE A 237 16.41 -39.81 16.36
CA PHE A 237 17.75 -39.43 15.89
C PHE A 237 17.79 -38.01 15.29
N GLY A 238 16.71 -37.57 14.65
CA GLY A 238 16.53 -36.19 14.20
C GLY A 238 16.50 -35.20 15.37
N LEU A 239 15.69 -35.48 16.39
CA LEU A 239 15.66 -34.70 17.64
C LEU A 239 17.02 -34.68 18.34
N LYS A 240 17.71 -35.84 18.45
CA LYS A 240 19.06 -35.89 19.02
C LYS A 240 20.11 -35.12 18.23
N ARG A 241 19.98 -34.95 16.91
CA ARG A 241 20.86 -34.06 16.13
C ARG A 241 20.60 -32.57 16.37
N CYS A 242 19.40 -32.20 16.86
CA CYS A 242 19.13 -30.85 17.34
C CYS A 242 19.57 -30.62 18.80
N THR A 243 19.90 -31.67 19.56
CA THR A 243 20.28 -31.60 20.98
C THR A 243 21.58 -32.38 21.26
N GLY A 244 22.72 -31.89 20.75
CA GLY A 244 23.98 -32.65 20.83
C GLY A 244 25.26 -31.91 20.45
N GLY A 245 25.55 -30.77 21.08
CA GLY A 245 26.86 -30.11 21.01
C GLY A 245 27.18 -29.42 22.35
N PRO A 246 28.22 -29.85 23.09
CA PRO A 246 28.43 -29.44 24.49
C PRO A 246 29.11 -28.08 24.67
N ASP A 247 28.70 -27.06 23.88
CA ASP A 247 29.21 -25.67 23.98
C ASP A 247 28.13 -24.58 23.78
N GLY A 248 26.97 -24.93 23.20
CA GLY A 248 25.99 -23.92 22.72
C GLY A 248 25.24 -23.13 23.80
N GLY A 249 25.20 -23.62 25.04
CA GLY A 249 24.45 -22.97 26.13
C GLY A 249 25.10 -21.68 26.66
N SER A 250 26.44 -21.62 26.65
CA SER A 250 27.17 -20.46 27.20
C SER A 250 27.19 -19.27 26.23
N ALA A 251 27.31 -19.53 24.93
CA ALA A 251 27.30 -18.48 23.90
C ALA A 251 25.95 -17.74 23.84
N LEU A 252 24.83 -18.45 24.03
CA LEU A 252 23.50 -17.85 24.04
C LEU A 252 23.22 -17.03 25.30
N SER A 253 23.74 -17.42 26.48
CA SER A 253 23.62 -16.59 27.69
C SER A 253 24.52 -15.36 27.64
N GLY A 254 25.74 -15.48 27.08
CA GLY A 254 26.62 -14.36 26.82
C GLY A 254 25.98 -13.34 25.87
N ALA A 255 25.49 -13.81 24.71
CA ALA A 255 24.79 -12.95 23.74
C ALA A 255 23.54 -12.27 24.33
N LEU A 256 22.78 -12.94 25.20
CA LEU A 256 21.65 -12.31 25.90
C LEU A 256 22.11 -11.21 26.85
N GLY A 257 23.18 -11.46 27.63
CA GLY A 257 23.75 -10.48 28.56
C GLY A 257 24.38 -9.27 27.86
N ASP A 258 25.03 -9.48 26.71
CA ASP A 258 25.57 -8.40 25.89
C ASP A 258 24.45 -7.53 25.28
N VAL A 259 23.36 -8.14 24.82
CA VAL A 259 22.17 -7.41 24.32
C VAL A 259 21.46 -6.65 25.45
N GLU A 260 21.30 -7.26 26.64
CA GLU A 260 20.69 -6.58 27.79
C GLU A 260 21.54 -5.40 28.27
N LYS A 261 22.88 -5.53 28.21
CA LYS A 261 23.82 -4.45 28.48
C LYS A 261 23.74 -3.32 27.44
N GLN A 262 23.67 -3.65 26.15
CA GLN A 262 23.49 -2.66 25.08
C GLN A 262 22.15 -1.92 25.18
N ASN A 263 21.06 -2.62 25.49
CA ASN A 263 19.75 -1.99 25.71
C ASN A 263 19.81 -0.99 26.87
N LYS A 264 20.47 -1.35 27.98
CA LYS A 264 20.61 -0.46 29.14
C LYS A 264 21.48 0.77 28.84
N GLU A 265 22.58 0.60 28.11
CA GLU A 265 23.43 1.70 27.67
C GLU A 265 22.69 2.66 26.71
N LEU A 266 21.82 2.11 25.84
CA LEU A 266 20.95 2.90 24.96
C LEU A 266 19.84 3.63 25.71
N GLU A 267 19.23 3.02 26.74
CA GLU A 267 18.26 3.68 27.62
C GLU A 267 18.89 4.85 28.39
N ASP A 268 20.10 4.66 28.93
CA ASP A 268 20.86 5.72 29.60
C ASP A 268 21.21 6.88 28.64
N GLU A 269 21.58 6.59 27.38
CA GLU A 269 21.80 7.65 26.39
C GLU A 269 20.50 8.37 25.98
N ILE A 270 19.37 7.66 25.84
CA ILE A 270 18.07 8.27 25.58
C ILE A 270 17.65 9.17 26.75
N ALA A 271 17.85 8.73 28.00
CA ALA A 271 17.60 9.55 29.19
C ALA A 271 18.48 10.81 29.21
N ARG A 272 19.76 10.68 28.84
CA ARG A 272 20.71 11.80 28.72
C ARG A 272 20.36 12.78 27.60
N ARG A 273 19.88 12.30 26.45
CA ARG A 273 19.41 13.17 25.35
C ARG A 273 18.10 13.87 25.71
N LYS A 274 17.17 13.20 26.40
CA LYS A 274 15.94 13.84 26.92
C LYS A 274 16.24 14.98 27.91
N SER A 275 17.20 14.81 28.81
CA SER A 275 17.57 15.88 29.76
C SER A 275 18.29 17.06 29.09
N GLN A 276 19.07 16.81 28.04
CA GLN A 276 19.61 17.88 27.18
C GLN A 276 18.51 18.59 26.38
N GLN A 277 17.50 17.86 25.88
CA GLN A 277 16.40 18.45 25.13
C GLN A 277 15.54 19.40 26.00
N SER A 278 15.41 19.12 27.30
CA SER A 278 14.77 20.02 28.27
C SER A 278 15.54 21.32 28.57
N GLN A 279 16.79 21.48 28.09
CA GLN A 279 17.51 22.77 28.16
C GLN A 279 17.28 23.67 26.93
N PHE A 280 16.65 23.17 25.87
CA PHE A 280 16.34 23.94 24.65
C PHE A 280 14.87 24.41 24.61
N GLN A 281 14.41 25.08 25.67
CA GLN A 281 13.16 25.84 25.64
C GLN A 281 13.29 27.18 26.38
N CYS A 282 13.60 28.22 25.61
CA CYS A 282 13.17 29.62 25.80
C CYS A 282 13.71 30.45 24.61
N VAL A 283 12.96 30.49 23.50
CA VAL A 283 13.10 31.54 22.48
C VAL A 283 11.88 32.46 22.64
N PRO A 284 12.04 33.76 22.91
CA PRO A 284 10.91 34.66 23.03
C PRO A 284 10.20 34.84 21.68
N GLU A 285 8.87 34.98 21.75
CA GLU A 285 7.98 35.11 20.60
C GLU A 285 8.30 36.36 19.77
N PRO A 286 8.35 36.29 18.42
CA PRO A 286 8.60 37.45 17.58
C PRO A 286 7.42 38.43 17.63
N PRO A 287 7.65 39.75 17.64
CA PRO A 287 6.58 40.74 17.81
C PRO A 287 5.60 40.76 16.62
N LYS A 288 4.32 40.88 16.95
CA LYS A 288 3.18 40.93 16.01
C LYS A 288 3.32 42.08 15.00
N PRO A 289 3.08 41.86 13.68
CA PRO A 289 3.06 42.93 12.69
C PRO A 289 1.95 43.97 12.98
N PRO A 290 2.16 45.26 12.66
CA PRO A 290 1.14 46.30 12.84
C PRO A 290 -0.02 46.15 11.83
N GLU A 291 -1.22 46.50 12.28
CA GLU A 291 -2.43 46.50 11.44
C GLU A 291 -2.40 47.62 10.37
N PRO A 292 -2.99 47.41 9.19
CA PRO A 292 -3.07 48.43 8.15
C PRO A 292 -4.14 49.49 8.50
N PRO A 293 -3.88 50.80 8.26
CA PRO A 293 -4.88 51.84 8.48
C PRO A 293 -5.98 51.78 7.40
N ALA A 294 -7.23 51.92 7.83
CA ALA A 294 -8.37 52.08 6.93
C ALA A 294 -8.57 53.55 6.55
N SER A 295 -8.51 53.87 5.25
CA SER A 295 -9.27 54.93 4.55
C SER A 295 -8.92 54.94 3.05
N GLN A 296 -9.93 55.11 2.19
CA GLN A 296 -9.80 55.11 0.71
C GLN A 296 -9.22 56.42 0.16
N PRO A 297 -8.90 56.49 -1.15
CA PRO A 297 -9.89 57.06 -2.08
C PRO A 297 -10.11 56.26 -3.38
N GLU A 298 -11.13 56.69 -4.13
CA GLU A 298 -11.68 56.10 -5.37
C GLU A 298 -10.74 56.13 -6.59
N PRO A 299 -10.98 55.28 -7.61
CA PRO A 299 -10.16 55.24 -8.83
C PRO A 299 -10.58 56.32 -9.84
N PRO A 300 -9.65 57.12 -10.38
CA PRO A 300 -9.90 57.93 -11.57
C PRO A 300 -9.87 57.05 -12.83
N ALA A 301 -10.81 57.30 -13.75
CA ALA A 301 -10.77 56.74 -15.10
C ALA A 301 -9.72 57.47 -15.97
N SER A 302 -9.19 56.74 -16.97
CA SER A 302 -8.67 57.20 -18.28
C SER A 302 -7.39 56.45 -18.68
N GLN A 303 -7.37 55.93 -19.91
CA GLN A 303 -6.18 55.36 -20.57
C GLN A 303 -5.18 56.47 -20.95
N PRO A 304 -3.93 56.09 -21.23
CA PRO A 304 -3.28 56.60 -22.44
C PRO A 304 -2.81 55.47 -23.38
N GLU A 305 -2.73 55.81 -24.66
CA GLU A 305 -2.26 54.97 -25.78
C GLU A 305 -0.73 54.71 -25.77
N PRO A 306 -0.23 53.69 -26.49
CA PRO A 306 1.19 53.37 -26.54
C PRO A 306 1.94 54.19 -27.60
N PRO A 307 3.12 54.76 -27.30
CA PRO A 307 4.06 55.21 -28.32
C PRO A 307 4.96 54.05 -28.76
N ALA A 308 5.03 53.83 -30.08
CA ALA A 308 6.07 53.01 -30.68
C ALA A 308 7.43 53.75 -30.60
N SER A 309 8.51 53.02 -30.33
CA SER A 309 9.84 53.24 -30.93
C SER A 309 10.86 52.20 -30.43
N VAL A 310 11.50 51.51 -31.38
CA VAL A 310 12.66 50.64 -31.15
C VAL A 310 13.93 51.50 -31.00
N PRO A 311 14.86 51.12 -30.12
CA PRO A 311 16.29 51.23 -30.46
C PRO A 311 17.05 49.90 -30.40
N GLU A 312 18.12 49.83 -31.19
CA GLU A 312 19.04 48.69 -31.39
C GLU A 312 19.93 48.33 -30.18
N PRO A 313 20.54 47.13 -30.17
CA PRO A 313 21.37 46.67 -29.04
C PRO A 313 22.83 47.18 -29.12
N PRO A 314 23.42 47.67 -28.02
CA PRO A 314 24.85 47.87 -27.94
C PRO A 314 25.57 46.55 -27.68
N ALA A 315 26.44 46.13 -28.61
CA ALA A 315 27.42 45.09 -28.36
C ALA A 315 28.49 45.63 -27.39
N SER A 316 28.78 44.94 -26.28
CA SER A 316 30.10 44.93 -25.62
C SER A 316 30.21 43.86 -24.54
N LYS A 317 31.25 43.03 -24.69
CA LYS A 317 31.67 41.92 -23.81
C LYS A 317 32.44 42.47 -22.59
N PRO A 318 32.12 42.06 -21.36
CA PRO A 318 33.06 42.16 -20.23
C PRO A 318 33.98 40.94 -20.18
N GLU A 319 35.29 41.17 -20.02
CA GLU A 319 36.29 40.13 -19.74
C GLU A 319 36.43 39.86 -18.23
N PRO A 320 36.93 38.68 -17.82
CA PRO A 320 36.97 38.30 -16.41
C PRO A 320 38.19 38.89 -15.68
N PRO A 321 38.03 39.45 -14.46
CA PRO A 321 39.17 39.81 -13.62
C PRO A 321 39.72 38.58 -12.88
N ALA A 322 41.02 38.32 -13.06
CA ALA A 322 41.73 37.29 -12.32
C ALA A 322 42.40 37.84 -11.03
N SER A 323 42.27 37.08 -9.95
CA SER A 323 43.25 36.93 -8.85
C SER A 323 43.56 38.07 -7.86
N LYS A 324 43.11 37.83 -6.61
CA LYS A 324 43.77 38.06 -5.30
C LYS A 324 44.00 39.49 -4.74
N PRO A 325 43.52 39.67 -3.49
CA PRO A 325 44.31 40.27 -2.40
C PRO A 325 44.75 39.25 -1.33
N GLN A 326 45.79 39.59 -0.55
CA GLN A 326 46.38 38.79 0.54
C GLN A 326 45.71 39.06 1.92
N PRO A 327 45.95 38.20 2.94
CA PRO A 327 45.26 38.28 4.25
C PRO A 327 45.91 39.28 5.22
N PRO A 328 45.13 39.94 6.10
CA PRO A 328 45.68 40.69 7.23
C PRO A 328 46.03 39.76 8.40
N ALA A 329 47.22 39.95 8.97
CA ALA A 329 47.62 39.33 10.22
C ALA A 329 47.21 40.21 11.41
N SER A 330 46.47 39.66 12.39
CA SER A 330 46.48 40.10 13.80
C SER A 330 45.71 39.11 14.67
N LYS A 331 46.24 38.82 15.87
CA LYS A 331 45.75 37.78 16.78
C LYS A 331 45.39 38.42 18.13
N PRO A 332 44.10 38.52 18.51
CA PRO A 332 43.72 39.08 19.81
C PRO A 332 44.17 38.18 20.99
N GLN A 333 44.70 38.79 22.04
CA GLN A 333 45.11 38.13 23.29
C GLN A 333 43.90 37.82 24.21
N PRO A 334 44.01 36.83 25.11
CA PRO A 334 42.98 36.56 26.10
C PRO A 334 43.01 37.61 27.23
N PRO A 335 41.86 38.10 27.72
CA PRO A 335 41.80 38.96 28.89
C PRO A 335 42.03 38.16 30.18
N ALA A 336 42.96 38.62 31.00
CA ALA A 336 43.15 38.11 32.36
C ALA A 336 42.23 38.88 33.33
N SER A 337 41.31 38.17 34.00
CA SER A 337 40.75 38.54 35.31
C SER A 337 39.98 37.37 35.90
N LYS A 338 40.17 37.12 37.19
CA LYS A 338 39.64 35.95 37.92
C LYS A 338 38.68 36.44 39.02
N PRO A 339 37.35 36.28 38.87
CA PRO A 339 36.40 36.66 39.92
C PRO A 339 36.56 35.78 41.16
N GLN A 340 36.52 36.39 42.36
CA GLN A 340 36.55 35.69 43.64
C GLN A 340 35.20 35.02 43.96
N PRO A 341 35.18 33.95 44.78
CA PRO A 341 33.94 33.31 45.21
C PRO A 341 33.23 34.16 46.27
N PRO A 342 31.92 34.43 46.15
CA PRO A 342 31.14 35.00 47.25
C PRO A 342 30.90 33.92 48.32
N ALA A 343 31.27 34.23 49.56
CA ALA A 343 30.92 33.41 50.72
C ALA A 343 29.48 33.69 51.14
N SER A 344 28.58 32.73 50.94
CA SER A 344 27.28 32.63 51.64
C SER A 344 26.74 31.21 51.47
N LYS A 345 26.50 30.52 52.58
CA LYS A 345 25.91 29.18 52.63
C LYS A 345 24.38 29.32 52.66
N PRO A 346 23.63 28.90 51.62
CA PRO A 346 22.17 28.84 51.72
C PRO A 346 21.77 27.73 52.70
N GLU A 347 20.77 27.98 53.52
CA GLU A 347 20.14 26.97 54.38
C GLU A 347 19.39 25.92 53.56
N PRO A 348 19.24 24.67 54.05
CA PRO A 348 18.48 23.65 53.37
C PRO A 348 16.98 23.98 53.37
N PRO A 349 16.29 24.03 52.22
CA PRO A 349 14.85 24.22 52.19
C PRO A 349 14.15 22.99 52.78
N ALA A 350 13.47 23.20 53.91
CA ALA A 350 12.55 22.22 54.45
C ALA A 350 11.28 22.11 53.58
N SER A 351 10.58 20.99 53.73
CA SER A 351 9.30 20.62 53.09
C SER A 351 9.38 19.96 51.71
N LYS A 352 9.08 18.66 51.73
CA LYS A 352 8.73 17.83 50.57
C LYS A 352 7.61 18.49 49.75
N PRO A 353 7.61 18.42 48.41
CA PRO A 353 6.42 18.76 47.62
C PRO A 353 5.21 17.93 48.08
N PRO A 354 4.01 18.52 48.19
CA PRO A 354 2.81 17.75 48.48
C PRO A 354 2.53 16.74 47.34
N PRO A 355 1.96 15.56 47.64
CA PRO A 355 1.57 14.61 46.60
C PRO A 355 0.52 15.24 45.67
N PRO A 356 0.44 14.80 44.40
CA PRO A 356 -0.59 15.26 43.48
C PRO A 356 -1.99 14.98 44.05
N PRO A 357 -2.99 15.83 43.76
CA PRO A 357 -4.35 15.59 44.23
C PRO A 357 -4.85 14.23 43.72
N PRO A 358 -5.65 13.50 44.53
CA PRO A 358 -6.23 12.24 44.08
C PRO A 358 -7.07 12.47 42.81
N PRO A 359 -7.14 11.48 41.89
CA PRO A 359 -7.93 11.61 40.67
C PRO A 359 -9.38 11.98 41.03
N ALA A 360 -9.95 12.93 40.28
CA ALA A 360 -11.33 13.35 40.47
C ALA A 360 -12.28 12.13 40.49
N PRO A 361 -13.30 12.12 41.36
CA PRO A 361 -14.17 10.96 41.51
C PRO A 361 -14.81 10.60 40.17
N VAL A 362 -14.60 9.34 39.76
CA VAL A 362 -15.13 8.79 38.51
C VAL A 362 -16.63 9.02 38.47
N ALA A 363 -17.11 9.70 37.43
CA ALA A 363 -18.54 9.89 37.24
C ALA A 363 -19.22 8.51 37.14
N LYS A 364 -20.29 8.32 37.91
CA LYS A 364 -21.00 7.04 37.96
C LYS A 364 -21.71 6.81 36.62
N CYS A 365 -21.45 5.66 36.02
CA CYS A 365 -22.03 5.25 34.75
C CYS A 365 -23.55 5.07 34.89
N LYS A 366 -24.30 5.52 33.89
CA LYS A 366 -25.75 5.28 33.83
C LYS A 366 -26.01 4.01 33.03
N PRO A 367 -26.97 3.16 33.45
CA PRO A 367 -27.47 2.09 32.59
C PRO A 367 -28.06 2.67 31.31
N HIS A 368 -27.70 2.12 30.16
CA HIS A 368 -28.28 2.48 28.87
C HIS A 368 -29.72 1.97 28.77
N GLN A 369 -30.57 2.68 28.02
CA GLN A 369 -31.87 2.14 27.61
C GLN A 369 -31.64 1.12 26.47
N PRO A 370 -32.46 0.07 26.32
CA PRO A 370 -32.39 -0.80 25.15
C PRO A 370 -32.56 0.02 23.85
N GLY A 371 -31.54 -0.01 22.99
CA GLY A 371 -31.46 0.83 21.77
C GLY A 371 -30.55 2.06 21.86
N ASP A 372 -30.06 2.40 23.07
CA ASP A 372 -29.02 3.41 23.31
C ASP A 372 -27.72 2.76 23.82
N GLU A 373 -27.54 1.46 23.57
CA GLU A 373 -26.38 0.65 23.98
C GLU A 373 -25.11 1.09 23.23
N PRO A 374 -23.95 1.25 23.92
CA PRO A 374 -22.78 1.83 23.30
C PRO A 374 -22.14 0.86 22.31
N GLU A 375 -22.04 1.28 21.05
CA GLU A 375 -21.54 0.45 19.96
C GLU A 375 -20.03 0.57 19.78
N VAL A 376 -19.37 -0.55 19.48
CA VAL A 376 -17.96 -0.56 19.05
C VAL A 376 -17.88 -0.95 17.57
N VAL A 377 -17.41 -0.07 16.70
CA VAL A 377 -17.19 -0.39 15.28
C VAL A 377 -15.70 -0.53 15.00
N MET A 378 -15.26 -1.74 14.65
CA MET A 378 -13.87 -2.01 14.34
C MET A 378 -13.61 -2.01 12.83
N ILE A 379 -12.60 -1.24 12.42
CA ILE A 379 -11.96 -1.30 11.11
C ILE A 379 -10.58 -1.89 11.31
N VAL A 380 -10.29 -3.01 10.65
CA VAL A 380 -8.95 -3.61 10.64
C VAL A 380 -8.39 -3.51 9.24
N ASP A 381 -7.29 -2.75 9.11
CA ASP A 381 -6.46 -2.76 7.93
C ASP A 381 -5.89 -4.17 7.74
N ALA A 382 -6.17 -4.74 6.57
CA ALA A 382 -5.64 -6.02 6.14
C ALA A 382 -4.91 -5.85 4.80
N SER A 383 -4.24 -4.72 4.59
CA SER A 383 -3.40 -4.48 3.42
C SER A 383 -2.09 -5.29 3.46
N GLY A 384 -1.30 -5.21 2.39
CA GLY A 384 -0.05 -5.96 2.26
C GLY A 384 1.03 -5.60 3.30
N SER A 385 1.10 -4.34 3.74
CA SER A 385 2.04 -3.85 4.77
C SER A 385 1.81 -4.49 6.14
N MET A 386 0.56 -4.86 6.45
CA MET A 386 0.21 -5.56 7.68
C MET A 386 0.78 -7.00 7.77
N ASN A 387 1.46 -7.51 6.73
CA ASN A 387 2.29 -8.72 6.81
C ASN A 387 3.68 -8.49 7.42
N GLU A 388 4.13 -7.24 7.57
CA GLU A 388 5.42 -6.92 8.17
C GLU A 388 5.48 -7.37 9.63
N LYS A 389 6.68 -7.68 10.12
CA LYS A 389 6.89 -8.20 11.47
C LYS A 389 6.56 -7.14 12.53
N PHE A 390 6.00 -7.56 13.66
CA PHE A 390 5.73 -6.67 14.78
C PHE A 390 6.31 -7.21 16.10
N GLY A 391 7.05 -6.38 16.83
CA GLY A 391 7.57 -6.65 18.18
C GLY A 391 8.24 -8.02 18.36
N GLY A 392 9.01 -8.49 17.37
CA GLY A 392 9.79 -9.72 17.45
C GLY A 392 9.03 -11.04 17.19
N GLY A 393 7.71 -11.04 16.92
CA GLY A 393 6.96 -12.28 16.74
C GLY A 393 5.63 -12.16 15.98
N GLY A 394 5.56 -12.77 14.80
CA GLY A 394 4.40 -12.73 13.91
C GLY A 394 4.30 -11.42 13.11
N SER A 395 3.23 -11.29 12.32
CA SER A 395 2.94 -10.06 11.56
C SER A 395 2.13 -9.03 12.34
N ARG A 396 2.10 -7.77 11.88
CA ARG A 396 1.20 -6.71 12.38
C ARG A 396 -0.27 -7.19 12.36
N LEU A 397 -0.70 -7.86 11.30
CA LEU A 397 -2.06 -8.42 11.18
C LEU A 397 -2.32 -9.54 12.21
N GLU A 398 -1.38 -10.45 12.43
CA GLU A 398 -1.52 -11.50 13.47
C GLU A 398 -1.59 -10.89 14.88
N ALA A 399 -0.80 -9.87 15.15
CA ALA A 399 -0.84 -9.15 16.42
C ALA A 399 -2.18 -8.40 16.59
N ALA A 400 -2.66 -7.72 15.54
CA ALA A 400 -3.96 -7.04 15.52
C ALA A 400 -5.13 -8.02 15.77
N LYS A 401 -5.13 -9.20 15.12
CA LYS A 401 -6.14 -10.25 15.35
C LYS A 401 -6.19 -10.71 16.81
N ARG A 402 -5.02 -11.03 17.40
CA ARG A 402 -4.92 -11.47 18.80
C ARG A 402 -5.40 -10.39 19.77
N ALA A 403 -5.05 -9.14 19.49
CA ALA A 403 -5.44 -8.01 20.32
C ALA A 403 -6.94 -7.69 20.19
N ALA A 404 -7.52 -7.83 18.99
CA ALA A 404 -8.95 -7.67 18.75
C ALA A 404 -9.78 -8.75 19.46
N ASP A 405 -9.37 -10.03 19.40
CA ASP A 405 -9.98 -11.10 20.20
C ASP A 405 -9.97 -10.75 21.70
N ALA A 406 -8.81 -10.36 22.22
CA ALA A 406 -8.65 -9.99 23.63
C ALA A 406 -9.49 -8.77 24.03
N MET A 407 -9.71 -7.80 23.13
CA MET A 407 -10.57 -6.64 23.30
C MET A 407 -12.05 -7.05 23.33
N ILE A 408 -12.53 -7.76 22.30
CA ILE A 408 -13.93 -8.18 22.14
C ILE A 408 -14.40 -9.05 23.31
N ARG A 409 -13.53 -9.94 23.81
CA ARG A 409 -13.81 -10.75 25.00
C ARG A 409 -13.92 -9.93 26.30
N SER A 410 -13.37 -8.72 26.33
CA SER A 410 -13.39 -7.83 27.52
C SER A 410 -14.51 -6.78 27.50
N LEU A 411 -15.26 -6.65 26.40
CA LEU A 411 -16.39 -5.73 26.33
C LEU A 411 -17.55 -6.22 27.24
N PRO A 412 -18.32 -5.32 27.88
CA PRO A 412 -19.58 -5.64 28.58
C PRO A 412 -20.59 -6.41 27.71
N GLN A 413 -21.57 -7.11 28.29
CA GLN A 413 -22.52 -7.93 27.51
C GLN A 413 -23.58 -7.11 26.75
N ASP A 414 -23.76 -5.85 27.12
CA ASP A 414 -24.60 -4.81 26.53
C ASP A 414 -23.84 -3.96 25.48
N VAL A 415 -22.79 -4.52 24.87
CA VAL A 415 -21.99 -3.88 23.81
C VAL A 415 -22.02 -4.71 22.54
N ASP A 416 -22.69 -4.18 21.53
CA ASP A 416 -22.69 -4.71 20.16
C ASP A 416 -21.43 -4.26 19.40
N VAL A 417 -20.90 -5.17 18.59
CA VAL A 417 -19.63 -4.95 17.88
C VAL A 417 -19.82 -5.04 16.36
N GLY A 418 -19.64 -3.92 15.67
CA GLY A 418 -19.58 -3.85 14.22
C GLY A 418 -18.19 -4.22 13.70
N LEU A 419 -18.13 -5.06 12.66
CA LEU A 419 -16.92 -5.26 11.86
C LEU A 419 -17.16 -4.78 10.43
N VAL A 420 -16.20 -4.03 9.88
CA VAL A 420 -16.21 -3.62 8.47
C VAL A 420 -15.00 -4.22 7.75
N ASP A 421 -15.25 -5.10 6.78
CA ASP A 421 -14.24 -5.77 5.96
C ASP A 421 -14.32 -5.37 4.48
N PHE A 422 -13.17 -4.96 3.93
CA PHE A 422 -13.05 -4.50 2.55
C PHE A 422 -12.34 -5.52 1.66
N GLY A 423 -12.64 -5.48 0.37
CA GLY A 423 -11.89 -6.22 -0.65
C GLY A 423 -10.73 -5.39 -1.18
N ALA A 424 -10.46 -5.52 -2.48
CA ALA A 424 -9.67 -4.52 -3.19
C ALA A 424 -10.41 -3.17 -3.24
N CYS A 425 -9.71 -2.10 -3.62
CA CYS A 425 -10.27 -0.75 -3.75
C CYS A 425 -11.64 -0.73 -4.46
N GLY A 426 -12.64 -0.09 -3.83
CA GLY A 426 -14.00 -0.01 -4.35
C GLY A 426 -14.88 -1.24 -4.09
N GLN A 427 -14.41 -2.28 -3.40
CA GLN A 427 -15.22 -3.42 -2.98
C GLN A 427 -15.50 -3.41 -1.48
N VAL A 428 -16.72 -3.05 -1.08
CA VAL A 428 -17.24 -3.43 0.24
C VAL A 428 -17.53 -4.92 0.20
N ARG A 429 -16.89 -5.73 1.06
CA ARG A 429 -17.19 -7.17 1.10
C ARG A 429 -18.25 -7.48 2.13
N ARG A 430 -18.06 -7.05 3.37
CA ARG A 430 -18.98 -7.32 4.48
C ARG A 430 -18.94 -6.21 5.53
N ASP A 431 -20.11 -5.92 6.05
CA ASP A 431 -20.34 -5.07 7.22
C ASP A 431 -21.48 -5.70 8.02
N LYS A 432 -21.21 -6.05 9.28
CA LYS A 432 -22.18 -6.68 10.17
C LYS A 432 -21.91 -6.29 11.62
N PHE A 433 -22.99 -6.09 12.38
CA PHE A 433 -22.98 -6.06 13.84
C PHE A 433 -23.15 -7.46 14.43
N TYR A 434 -22.43 -7.72 15.50
CA TYR A 434 -22.42 -8.96 16.24
C TYR A 434 -22.77 -8.66 17.69
N SER A 435 -23.87 -9.24 18.14
CA SER A 435 -24.29 -9.19 19.54
C SER A 435 -23.32 -9.92 20.46
N ALA A 436 -23.42 -9.73 21.78
CA ALA A 436 -22.55 -10.41 22.73
C ALA A 436 -22.56 -11.95 22.60
N GLY A 437 -23.71 -12.55 22.23
CA GLY A 437 -23.84 -13.97 21.93
C GLY A 437 -23.13 -14.42 20.64
N GLU A 438 -22.91 -13.52 19.69
CA GLU A 438 -22.29 -13.79 18.39
C GLU A 438 -20.77 -13.52 18.37
N ARG A 439 -20.17 -13.08 19.49
CA ARG A 439 -18.74 -12.75 19.57
C ARG A 439 -17.81 -13.87 19.11
N GLY A 440 -18.19 -15.13 19.30
CA GLY A 440 -17.44 -16.29 18.77
C GLY A 440 -17.36 -16.30 17.24
N ALA A 441 -18.45 -15.92 16.55
CA ALA A 441 -18.48 -15.80 15.10
C ALA A 441 -17.67 -14.59 14.61
N LEU A 442 -17.80 -13.43 15.28
CA LEU A 442 -16.98 -12.24 15.01
C LEU A 442 -15.48 -12.54 15.09
N ILE A 443 -15.05 -13.21 16.17
CA ILE A 443 -13.68 -13.64 16.38
C ILE A 443 -13.22 -14.61 15.27
N GLY A 444 -14.10 -15.49 14.79
CA GLY A 444 -13.85 -16.33 13.62
C GLY A 444 -13.56 -15.53 12.35
N GLU A 445 -14.38 -14.52 12.06
CA GLU A 445 -14.21 -13.64 10.89
C GLU A 445 -12.92 -12.81 10.97
N ILE A 446 -12.61 -12.24 12.14
CA ILE A 446 -11.35 -11.51 12.39
C ILE A 446 -10.15 -12.42 12.16
N ASN A 447 -10.17 -13.64 12.71
CA ASN A 447 -9.11 -14.60 12.50
C ASN A 447 -8.99 -15.04 11.03
N GLY A 448 -10.09 -15.04 10.28
CA GLY A 448 -10.15 -15.29 8.84
C GLY A 448 -9.64 -14.16 7.94
N LEU A 449 -9.39 -12.94 8.46
CA LEU A 449 -8.90 -11.82 7.65
C LEU A 449 -7.56 -12.15 6.98
N SER A 450 -7.51 -12.10 5.66
CA SER A 450 -6.26 -12.27 4.90
C SER A 450 -5.72 -10.91 4.45
N PRO A 451 -4.39 -10.77 4.24
CA PRO A 451 -3.80 -9.64 3.53
C PRO A 451 -4.41 -9.45 2.13
N LYS A 452 -4.54 -8.19 1.71
CA LYS A 452 -5.26 -7.73 0.51
C LYS A 452 -4.49 -6.62 -0.21
N ASN A 453 -4.85 -6.39 -1.46
CA ASN A 453 -4.27 -5.34 -2.28
C ASN A 453 -5.01 -4.01 -2.06
N GLY A 454 -4.30 -3.02 -1.54
CA GLY A 454 -4.82 -1.68 -1.26
C GLY A 454 -5.46 -1.53 0.12
N THR A 455 -5.64 -0.26 0.50
CA THR A 455 -6.10 0.19 1.81
C THR A 455 -7.22 1.22 1.61
N PRO A 456 -8.50 0.79 1.45
CA PRO A 456 -9.63 1.68 1.23
C PRO A 456 -10.12 2.30 2.56
N LEU A 457 -9.20 2.91 3.32
CA LEU A 457 -9.45 3.42 4.67
C LEU A 457 -10.53 4.51 4.68
N ALA A 458 -10.60 5.36 3.65
CA ALA A 458 -11.61 6.40 3.55
C ALA A 458 -13.02 5.81 3.29
N ASP A 459 -13.13 4.75 2.49
CA ASP A 459 -14.38 4.00 2.33
C ASP A 459 -14.76 3.25 3.61
N ALA A 460 -13.77 2.73 4.33
CA ALA A 460 -13.97 2.07 5.61
C ALA A 460 -14.57 3.00 6.66
N ILE A 461 -14.00 4.20 6.83
CA ILE A 461 -14.51 5.20 7.76
C ILE A 461 -15.91 5.68 7.34
N ARG A 462 -16.15 5.88 6.02
CA ARG A 462 -17.50 6.19 5.51
C ARG A 462 -18.51 5.10 5.87
N ARG A 463 -18.21 3.84 5.58
CA ARG A 463 -19.14 2.72 5.80
C ARG A 463 -19.36 2.47 7.29
N ALA A 464 -18.30 2.47 8.11
CA ALA A 464 -18.40 2.41 9.56
C ALA A 464 -19.27 3.56 10.12
N GLY A 465 -19.07 4.78 9.60
CA GLY A 465 -19.89 5.94 9.90
C GLY A 465 -21.36 5.80 9.50
N THR A 466 -21.68 5.06 8.42
CA THR A 466 -23.07 4.74 8.05
C THR A 466 -23.67 3.67 8.96
N ILE A 467 -22.98 2.56 9.22
CA ILE A 467 -23.59 1.37 9.86
C ILE A 467 -23.85 1.52 11.35
N ALA A 468 -23.07 2.34 12.07
CA ALA A 468 -23.33 2.55 13.49
C ALA A 468 -24.76 3.08 13.73
N SER A 469 -25.27 3.00 14.94
CA SER A 469 -26.46 3.76 15.33
C SER A 469 -26.23 5.27 15.15
N SER A 470 -27.34 6.01 14.98
CA SER A 470 -27.36 7.47 15.02
C SER A 470 -27.83 8.03 16.37
N SER A 471 -28.32 7.18 17.27
CA SER A 471 -28.81 7.57 18.61
C SER A 471 -27.82 7.23 19.73
N ALA A 472 -27.10 6.11 19.62
CA ALA A 472 -26.16 5.65 20.64
C ALA A 472 -24.79 6.34 20.55
N ASP A 473 -24.11 6.49 21.68
CA ASP A 473 -22.69 6.83 21.69
C ASP A 473 -21.89 5.66 21.08
N SER A 474 -21.05 5.95 20.09
CA SER A 474 -20.31 4.92 19.34
C SER A 474 -18.81 5.15 19.42
N VAL A 475 -18.03 4.08 19.59
CA VAL A 475 -16.57 4.13 19.50
C VAL A 475 -16.10 3.37 18.25
N MET A 476 -15.54 4.10 17.29
CA MET A 476 -14.86 3.49 16.15
C MET A 476 -13.39 3.25 16.50
N VAL A 477 -12.94 1.99 16.38
CA VAL A 477 -11.52 1.62 16.54
C VAL A 477 -10.96 1.23 15.19
N ILE A 478 -9.99 2.01 14.74
CA ILE A 478 -9.29 1.81 13.47
C ILE A 478 -7.92 1.23 13.77
N VAL A 479 -7.54 0.14 13.10
CA VAL A 479 -6.21 -0.45 13.17
C VAL A 479 -5.58 -0.30 11.81
N SER A 480 -4.50 0.46 11.66
CA SER A 480 -3.83 0.65 10.36
C SER A 480 -2.35 0.98 10.54
N ASP A 481 -1.56 0.66 9.51
CA ASP A 481 -0.15 1.04 9.39
C ASP A 481 0.14 2.07 8.28
N GLY A 482 -0.89 2.68 7.67
CA GLY A 482 -0.72 3.56 6.51
C GLY A 482 -1.87 4.53 6.18
N ASP A 483 -1.61 5.35 5.15
CA ASP A 483 -2.57 6.20 4.43
C ASP A 483 -3.48 5.38 3.47
N ASP A 484 -4.53 6.01 2.92
CA ASP A 484 -5.41 5.38 1.92
C ASP A 484 -4.71 5.22 0.57
N SER A 485 -4.54 3.97 0.13
CA SER A 485 -3.90 3.64 -1.16
C SER A 485 -4.90 3.44 -2.31
N CYS A 486 -6.19 3.72 -2.08
CA CYS A 486 -7.27 3.64 -3.05
C CYS A 486 -7.70 5.03 -3.59
N GLY A 487 -7.11 6.12 -3.09
CA GLY A 487 -7.32 7.49 -3.56
C GLY A 487 -8.41 8.26 -2.80
N GLY A 488 -8.82 7.80 -1.62
CA GLY A 488 -9.73 8.55 -0.74
C GLY A 488 -9.00 9.53 0.19
N ASP A 489 -9.77 10.40 0.85
CA ASP A 489 -9.31 11.19 2.02
C ASP A 489 -9.93 10.60 3.30
N PRO A 490 -9.17 9.83 4.10
CA PRO A 490 -9.61 9.29 5.39
C PRO A 490 -10.01 10.36 6.41
N CYS A 491 -9.34 11.51 6.41
CA CYS A 491 -9.61 12.57 7.36
C CYS A 491 -10.91 13.31 7.01
N ALA A 492 -11.23 13.46 5.71
CA ALA A 492 -12.56 13.95 5.29
C ALA A 492 -13.66 12.93 5.60
N ALA A 493 -13.39 11.63 5.41
CA ALA A 493 -14.32 10.58 5.83
C ALA A 493 -14.61 10.63 7.34
N ALA A 494 -13.57 10.81 8.16
CA ALA A 494 -13.69 10.94 9.61
C ALA A 494 -14.48 12.19 10.02
N ARG A 495 -14.18 13.34 9.41
CA ARG A 495 -14.93 14.59 9.61
C ARG A 495 -16.41 14.42 9.24
N ALA A 496 -16.72 13.76 8.12
CA ALA A 496 -18.09 13.51 7.69
C ALA A 496 -18.83 12.55 8.64
N ALA A 497 -18.18 11.47 9.08
CA ALA A 497 -18.76 10.54 10.05
C ALA A 497 -19.07 11.22 11.40
N LYS A 498 -18.14 12.03 11.92
CA LYS A 498 -18.34 12.80 13.16
C LYS A 498 -19.42 13.88 13.02
N ALA A 499 -19.52 14.54 11.87
CA ALA A 499 -20.55 15.54 11.60
C ALA A 499 -21.95 14.90 11.50
N ALA A 500 -22.06 13.70 10.93
CA ALA A 500 -23.30 12.94 10.91
C ALA A 500 -23.69 12.36 12.28
N LYS A 501 -22.70 12.12 13.16
CA LYS A 501 -22.88 11.47 14.48
C LYS A 501 -22.05 12.16 15.57
N PRO A 502 -22.61 13.16 16.26
CA PRO A 502 -21.88 13.91 17.29
C PRO A 502 -21.32 13.05 18.44
N GLY A 503 -21.97 11.94 18.80
CA GLY A 503 -21.51 10.98 19.83
C GLY A 503 -20.37 10.04 19.38
N LEU A 504 -20.06 9.97 18.08
CA LEU A 504 -19.03 9.07 17.54
C LEU A 504 -17.62 9.50 18.00
N ILE A 505 -16.85 8.62 18.63
CA ILE A 505 -15.44 8.82 18.93
C ILE A 505 -14.59 7.89 18.05
N ILE A 506 -13.63 8.44 17.29
CA ILE A 506 -12.74 7.65 16.44
C ILE A 506 -11.35 7.56 17.07
N ASN A 507 -10.99 6.37 17.55
CA ASN A 507 -9.66 6.07 18.09
C ASN A 507 -8.86 5.24 17.08
N VAL A 508 -7.59 5.55 16.92
CA VAL A 508 -6.71 4.95 15.91
C VAL A 508 -5.55 4.23 16.58
N ILE A 509 -5.42 2.94 16.33
CA ILE A 509 -4.26 2.13 16.67
C ILE A 509 -3.26 2.26 15.52
N ASP A 510 -2.18 3.01 15.80
CA ASP A 510 -1.13 3.33 14.84
C ASP A 510 -0.03 2.26 14.86
N LEU A 511 -0.02 1.41 13.83
CA LEU A 511 1.03 0.43 13.58
C LEU A 511 2.07 0.92 12.56
N SER A 512 2.01 2.20 12.16
CA SER A 512 2.91 2.79 11.17
C SER A 512 4.26 3.17 11.79
N GLU A 513 5.33 2.95 11.04
CA GLU A 513 6.68 3.41 11.38
C GLU A 513 6.99 4.78 10.74
N SER A 514 6.14 5.21 9.81
CA SER A 514 6.29 6.43 9.00
C SER A 514 5.67 7.66 9.65
N ALA A 515 6.44 8.76 9.69
CA ALA A 515 5.94 10.05 10.20
C ALA A 515 4.82 10.66 9.34
N LYS A 516 4.78 10.36 8.03
CA LYS A 516 3.73 10.84 7.11
C LYS A 516 2.41 10.13 7.43
N ASP A 517 2.44 8.81 7.53
CA ASP A 517 1.24 8.01 7.77
C ASP A 517 0.66 8.32 9.16
N ARG A 518 1.51 8.44 10.17
CA ARG A 518 1.11 8.93 11.50
C ARG A 518 0.41 10.31 11.47
N GLN A 519 0.80 11.22 10.57
CA GLN A 519 0.12 12.51 10.42
C GLN A 519 -1.32 12.35 9.89
N VAL A 520 -1.55 11.40 8.96
CA VAL A 520 -2.90 11.07 8.45
C VAL A 520 -3.72 10.40 9.54
N LEU A 521 -3.16 9.41 10.25
CA LEU A 521 -3.79 8.73 11.38
C LEU A 521 -4.16 9.71 12.51
N GLN A 522 -3.32 10.71 12.79
CA GLN A 522 -3.62 11.80 13.72
C GLN A 522 -4.75 12.71 13.23
N CYS A 523 -4.82 12.99 11.92
CA CYS A 523 -5.92 13.75 11.33
C CYS A 523 -7.27 13.02 11.52
N ILE A 524 -7.30 11.70 11.25
CA ILE A 524 -8.49 10.84 11.44
C ILE A 524 -8.95 10.88 12.91
N ALA A 525 -8.06 10.60 13.85
CA ALA A 525 -8.39 10.57 15.28
C ALA A 525 -8.91 11.93 15.77
N SER A 526 -8.22 13.02 15.42
CA SER A 526 -8.59 14.38 15.82
C SER A 526 -9.92 14.81 15.19
N ALA A 527 -10.17 14.45 13.92
CA ALA A 527 -11.44 14.68 13.24
C ALA A 527 -12.62 13.95 13.89
N GLY A 528 -12.39 12.75 14.43
CA GLY A 528 -13.37 11.99 15.20
C GLY A 528 -13.47 12.35 16.68
N GLY A 529 -12.68 13.31 17.17
CA GLY A 529 -12.62 13.66 18.60
C GLY A 529 -12.01 12.59 19.51
N GLY A 530 -11.26 11.63 18.94
CA GLY A 530 -10.52 10.61 19.68
C GLY A 530 -9.01 10.83 19.62
N ARG A 531 -8.25 9.74 19.74
CA ARG A 531 -6.78 9.76 19.89
C ARG A 531 -6.08 8.65 19.11
N VAL A 532 -4.80 8.90 18.80
CA VAL A 532 -3.88 7.90 18.27
C VAL A 532 -3.20 7.16 19.43
N LEU A 533 -3.07 5.84 19.28
CA LEU A 533 -2.47 4.93 20.24
C LEU A 533 -1.46 4.04 19.50
N SER A 534 -0.18 4.40 19.52
CA SER A 534 0.89 3.64 18.84
C SER A 534 1.52 2.62 19.80
N PRO A 535 1.26 1.30 19.67
CA PRO A 535 1.87 0.28 20.54
C PRO A 535 3.31 -0.05 20.15
N GLY A 536 4.15 -0.36 21.15
CA GLY A 536 5.52 -0.82 20.91
C GLY A 536 5.67 -2.32 20.63
N ASP A 537 4.72 -3.12 21.13
CA ASP A 537 4.78 -4.59 21.09
C ASP A 537 3.37 -5.22 21.09
N PRO A 538 3.22 -6.54 20.81
CA PRO A 538 1.91 -7.21 20.75
C PRO A 538 1.09 -7.20 22.05
N LEU A 539 1.72 -7.14 23.23
CA LEU A 539 1.03 -7.03 24.51
C LEU A 539 0.55 -5.59 24.74
N ASP A 540 1.38 -4.59 24.39
CA ASP A 540 0.99 -3.18 24.42
C ASP A 540 -0.16 -2.88 23.46
N LEU A 541 -0.15 -3.50 22.27
CA LEU A 541 -1.25 -3.44 21.30
C LEU A 541 -2.58 -3.94 21.91
N ALA A 542 -2.57 -5.08 22.61
CA ALA A 542 -3.75 -5.59 23.30
C ALA A 542 -4.23 -4.67 24.45
N ARG A 543 -3.32 -3.98 25.15
CA ARG A 543 -3.69 -2.95 26.14
C ARG A 543 -4.32 -1.74 25.46
N LYS A 544 -3.68 -1.20 24.42
CA LYS A 544 -4.12 0.00 23.71
C LYS A 544 -5.44 -0.18 22.97
N MET A 545 -5.73 -1.35 22.42
CA MET A 545 -7.06 -1.66 21.90
C MET A 545 -8.15 -1.58 22.99
N LYS A 546 -7.91 -2.15 24.17
CA LYS A 546 -8.84 -2.02 25.32
C LYS A 546 -8.96 -0.57 25.81
N GLU A 547 -7.89 0.21 25.70
CA GLU A 547 -7.87 1.63 26.01
C GLU A 547 -8.62 2.49 24.96
N ALA A 548 -8.69 2.03 23.71
CA ALA A 548 -9.42 2.68 22.62
C ALA A 548 -10.94 2.55 22.81
N VAL A 549 -11.42 1.41 23.31
CA VAL A 549 -12.84 1.21 23.67
C VAL A 549 -13.19 1.69 25.08
N ALA A 550 -12.25 2.30 25.82
CA ALA A 550 -12.49 2.73 27.20
C ALA A 550 -13.72 3.64 27.42
N PRO A 551 -14.11 4.55 26.49
CA PRO A 551 -15.35 5.32 26.62
C PRO A 551 -16.63 4.47 26.53
N ALA A 552 -16.64 3.42 25.70
CA ALA A 552 -17.72 2.43 25.66
C ALA A 552 -17.68 1.50 26.90
N ASN A 553 -16.49 1.27 27.46
CA ASN A 553 -16.28 0.55 28.73
C ASN A 553 -16.47 1.45 29.97
N CYS A 554 -17.46 2.34 29.96
CA CYS A 554 -17.74 3.17 31.13
C CYS A 554 -18.19 2.27 32.30
N LYS A 555 -17.30 2.15 33.31
CA LYS A 555 -17.23 1.13 34.39
C LYS A 555 -18.52 0.71 35.09
#